data_AF-A0A260ZUR8-F1
#
_entry.id   AF-A0A260ZUR8-F1
#
_cell.length_a   1.000
_cell.length_b   1.000
_cell.length_c   1.000
_cell.angle_alpha   90.00
_cell.angle_beta   90.00
_cell.angle_gamma   90.00
#
_symmetry.space_group_name_H-M   'P 1'
#
loop_
_entity.id
_entity.type
_entity.pdbx_description
1 polymer ?
#
loop_
_entity_poly.entity_id
_entity_poly.type
_entity_poly.pdbx_seq_one_letter_code
_entity_poly.pdbx_strand_id
1 'polypeptide(L)'
;HKEYDNFLPETSIHTAGTDSSQCESCGAVEKIHISMISKRCYQIVKGLRIPYLTSLEMHVSKESTCVKLKSGKDSLGVRAGSYYLMDLFKLEMREGWLHADQVSFARRPYFYPFKKLRDIWITGEQPMDHDDFKYFVENTVASYNLSIKLPFDPKFKFDTFKNDSDYLVIKKDAHWITSKMFHSFDNAYLQLFGCKMTVVDCQLFISRWFHSNNTRKRFNQYIDCTDGFDIIRSDGLLATILIGPFWFVFHVWHDRFPDLAGHTKYL
;
A
#
# COMPACT_ATOMS: atom_id res chain seq x y z
N HIS A 1 60.09 -9.34 -27.95
CA HIS A 1 59.71 -8.04 -27.36
C HIS A 1 58.28 -7.68 -27.73
N LYS A 2 57.35 -7.78 -26.77
CA LYS A 2 56.54 -6.65 -26.28
C LYS A 2 55.57 -7.18 -25.22
N GLU A 3 55.83 -6.76 -23.99
CA GLU A 3 55.00 -6.88 -22.81
C GLU A 3 53.93 -5.77 -22.76
N TYR A 4 52.86 -6.11 -22.04
CA TYR A 4 51.90 -5.38 -21.22
C TYR A 4 52.02 -3.85 -21.00
N ASP A 5 50.84 -3.19 -21.01
CA ASP A 5 50.29 -2.23 -20.02
C ASP A 5 49.19 -1.37 -20.70
N ASN A 6 48.08 -0.90 -20.12
CA ASN A 6 47.39 -1.12 -18.85
C ASN A 6 45.93 -0.66 -19.05
N PHE A 7 45.02 -1.26 -18.29
CA PHE A 7 43.60 -0.90 -18.16
C PHE A 7 43.41 0.46 -17.47
N LEU A 8 42.53 1.30 -18.01
CA LEU A 8 41.61 2.17 -17.24
C LEU A 8 40.34 2.37 -18.07
N PRO A 9 39.12 2.14 -17.54
CA PRO A 9 37.91 2.71 -18.13
C PRO A 9 37.57 4.02 -17.42
N GLU A 10 37.52 5.10 -18.20
CA GLU A 10 36.95 6.37 -17.80
C GLU A 10 35.48 6.20 -17.39
N THR A 11 35.17 6.57 -16.15
CA THR A 11 33.81 6.75 -15.65
C THR A 11 33.21 8.03 -16.24
N SER A 12 32.40 7.90 -17.30
CA SER A 12 31.52 8.96 -17.76
C SER A 12 30.12 8.77 -17.18
N ILE A 13 29.79 9.59 -16.18
CA ILE A 13 28.45 9.73 -15.62
C ILE A 13 27.68 10.64 -16.59
N HIS A 14 26.82 10.06 -17.42
CA HIS A 14 25.85 10.83 -18.18
C HIS A 14 24.55 10.98 -17.36
N THR A 15 24.36 12.17 -16.81
CA THR A 15 23.05 12.65 -16.33
C THR A 15 22.21 13.04 -17.54
N ALA A 16 21.20 12.24 -17.87
CA ALA A 16 20.11 12.64 -18.75
C ALA A 16 18.85 12.86 -17.90
N GLY A 17 18.22 14.02 -18.08
CA GLY A 17 17.22 14.58 -17.20
C GLY A 17 15.80 14.01 -17.30
N THR A 18 15.02 14.45 -16.29
CA THR A 18 13.56 14.60 -16.19
C THR A 18 12.67 13.35 -16.29
N ASP A 19 12.19 12.86 -15.14
CA ASP A 19 10.86 13.21 -14.65
C ASP A 19 10.73 12.86 -13.15
N SER A 20 10.65 13.88 -12.32
CA SER A 20 10.55 13.78 -10.87
C SER A 20 9.09 13.55 -10.44
N SER A 21 8.70 12.30 -10.27
CA SER A 21 7.71 11.94 -9.23
C SER A 21 8.48 11.34 -8.06
N GLN A 22 8.95 12.24 -7.19
CA GLN A 22 9.74 11.88 -6.02
C GLN A 22 8.90 11.05 -5.03
N CYS A 23 9.35 9.82 -4.80
CA CYS A 23 9.18 9.18 -3.51
C CYS A 23 10.18 9.88 -2.57
N GLU A 24 9.71 10.88 -1.84
CA GLU A 24 10.54 11.86 -1.14
C GLU A 24 10.75 11.51 0.36
N SER A 25 10.98 10.23 0.67
CA SER A 25 11.03 9.79 2.08
C SER A 25 12.04 8.70 2.44
N CYS A 26 13.15 8.61 1.73
CA CYS A 26 14.25 7.75 2.18
C CYS A 26 15.53 8.58 2.26
N GLY A 27 16.12 8.65 3.45
CA GLY A 27 17.47 9.18 3.64
C GLY A 27 18.47 8.43 2.77
N ALA A 28 19.56 9.13 2.40
CA ALA A 28 20.70 8.66 1.59
C ALA A 28 20.47 7.32 0.84
N VAL A 29 19.69 7.38 -0.23
CA VAL A 29 19.36 6.22 -1.07
C VAL A 29 20.48 5.99 -2.06
N GLU A 30 21.16 4.85 -1.98
CA GLU A 30 21.98 4.38 -3.09
C GLU A 30 21.02 3.86 -4.18
N LYS A 31 20.76 4.69 -5.19
CA LYS A 31 19.87 4.33 -6.29
C LYS A 31 20.59 3.38 -7.23
N ILE A 32 20.35 2.08 -7.06
CA ILE A 32 20.75 1.08 -8.06
C ILE A 32 19.70 1.06 -9.17
N HIS A 33 19.92 1.86 -10.20
CA HIS A 33 19.04 1.86 -11.37
C HIS A 33 19.41 0.70 -12.31
N ILE A 34 18.63 -0.38 -12.28
CA ILE A 34 18.78 -1.51 -13.21
C ILE A 34 18.02 -1.18 -14.51
N SER A 35 18.54 -0.24 -15.28
CA SER A 35 17.95 0.09 -16.59
C SER A 35 18.22 -1.00 -17.62
N MET A 36 17.18 -1.44 -18.33
CA MET A 36 17.27 -2.31 -19.52
C MET A 36 18.08 -1.70 -20.69
N ILE A 37 18.47 -0.43 -20.59
CA ILE A 37 19.31 0.26 -21.58
C ILE A 37 20.80 -0.12 -21.38
N SER A 38 21.18 -0.55 -20.17
CA SER A 38 22.53 -1.01 -19.87
C SER A 38 22.78 -2.43 -20.35
N LYS A 39 23.85 -2.63 -21.16
CA LYS A 39 24.28 -3.93 -21.72
C LYS A 39 24.48 -5.02 -20.64
N ARG A 40 24.88 -4.62 -19.42
CA ARG A 40 25.04 -5.51 -18.25
C ARG A 40 23.70 -5.96 -17.66
N CYS A 41 22.71 -5.06 -17.60
CA CYS A 41 21.38 -5.37 -17.07
C CYS A 41 20.55 -6.17 -18.09
N TYR A 42 20.74 -5.92 -19.38
CA TYR A 42 20.14 -6.71 -20.46
C TYR A 42 20.51 -8.20 -20.37
N GLN A 43 21.74 -8.55 -20.00
CA GLN A 43 22.17 -9.95 -19.81
C GLN A 43 21.46 -10.62 -18.63
N ILE A 44 21.22 -9.89 -17.52
CA ILE A 44 20.46 -10.39 -16.38
C ILE A 44 19.03 -10.71 -16.83
N VAL A 45 18.34 -9.75 -17.46
CA VAL A 45 16.94 -9.93 -17.92
C VAL A 45 16.80 -10.97 -19.04
N LYS A 46 17.76 -11.04 -19.97
CA LYS A 46 17.80 -12.08 -21.01
C LYS A 46 18.08 -13.47 -20.41
N GLY A 47 18.88 -13.53 -19.35
CA GLY A 47 19.12 -14.73 -18.54
C GLY A 47 17.87 -15.23 -17.80
N LEU A 48 16.93 -14.32 -17.46
CA LEU A 48 15.65 -14.69 -16.84
C LEU A 48 14.74 -15.50 -17.78
N ARG A 49 14.94 -15.37 -19.11
CA ARG A 49 14.06 -15.95 -20.15
C ARG A 49 12.58 -15.55 -19.98
N ILE A 50 12.30 -14.30 -19.61
CA ILE A 50 10.92 -13.80 -19.43
C ILE A 50 10.59 -12.81 -20.56
N PRO A 51 9.88 -13.25 -21.63
CA PRO A 51 9.76 -12.47 -22.86
C PRO A 51 8.86 -11.22 -22.76
N TYR A 52 8.17 -10.99 -21.65
CA TYR A 52 7.13 -9.96 -21.53
C TYR A 52 7.45 -8.84 -20.50
N LEU A 53 8.58 -8.94 -19.78
CA LEU A 53 9.02 -7.93 -18.81
C LEU A 53 9.75 -6.78 -19.53
N THR A 54 9.25 -5.55 -19.40
CA THR A 54 9.78 -4.39 -20.14
C THR A 54 10.67 -3.49 -19.29
N SER A 55 10.47 -3.45 -17.97
CA SER A 55 11.37 -2.78 -17.03
C SER A 55 11.36 -3.46 -15.65
N LEU A 56 12.51 -3.38 -14.97
CA LEU A 56 12.72 -3.78 -13.59
C LEU A 56 13.49 -2.67 -12.88
N GLU A 57 12.88 -1.99 -11.91
CA GLU A 57 13.58 -1.06 -11.03
C GLU A 57 13.66 -1.66 -9.64
N MET A 58 14.85 -1.69 -9.04
CA MET A 58 15.07 -2.20 -7.69
C MET A 58 15.72 -1.12 -6.86
N HIS A 59 15.02 -0.63 -5.84
CA HIS A 59 15.53 0.31 -4.86
C HIS A 59 15.82 -0.45 -3.57
N VAL A 60 17.07 -0.48 -3.14
CA VAL A 60 17.48 -1.09 -1.88
C VAL A 60 17.84 0.03 -0.92
N SER A 61 17.27 0.00 0.28
CA SER A 61 17.62 0.87 1.41
C SER A 61 18.03 0.02 2.61
N LYS A 62 18.50 0.66 3.68
CA LYS A 62 18.76 -0.04 4.96
C LYS A 62 17.50 -0.67 5.57
N GLU A 63 16.32 -0.15 5.25
CA GLU A 63 15.05 -0.51 5.90
C GLU A 63 14.13 -1.34 5.01
N SER A 64 14.31 -1.28 3.69
CA SER A 64 13.40 -1.90 2.72
C SER A 64 14.07 -2.17 1.37
N THR A 65 13.50 -3.12 0.63
CA THR A 65 13.81 -3.35 -0.78
C THR A 65 12.52 -3.17 -1.57
N CYS A 66 12.46 -2.16 -2.43
CA CYS A 66 11.35 -1.89 -3.34
C CYS A 66 11.70 -2.42 -4.73
N VAL A 67 10.79 -3.19 -5.32
CA VAL A 67 10.92 -3.70 -6.68
C VAL A 67 9.73 -3.21 -7.49
N LYS A 68 9.97 -2.39 -8.51
CA LYS A 68 8.95 -2.01 -9.49
C LYS A 68 9.14 -2.85 -10.74
N LEU A 69 8.08 -3.56 -11.11
CA LEU A 69 8.00 -4.33 -12.34
C LEU A 69 7.12 -3.59 -13.32
N LYS A 70 7.66 -3.23 -14.48
CA LYS A 70 6.85 -2.78 -15.61
C LYS A 70 6.71 -3.94 -16.58
N SER A 71 5.49 -4.40 -16.78
CA SER A 71 5.15 -5.37 -17.82
C SER A 71 4.42 -4.68 -18.96
N GLY A 72 4.49 -5.28 -20.15
CA GLY A 72 3.62 -4.90 -21.27
C GLY A 72 2.15 -5.23 -20.99
N LYS A 73 1.33 -5.34 -22.05
CA LYS A 73 -0.12 -5.64 -21.94
C LYS A 73 -0.46 -6.98 -21.28
N ASP A 74 0.52 -7.84 -20.99
CA ASP A 74 0.34 -9.18 -20.47
C ASP A 74 0.81 -9.33 -19.01
N SER A 75 -0.02 -9.96 -18.18
CA SER A 75 0.21 -10.18 -16.74
C SER A 75 1.14 -11.38 -16.46
N LEU A 76 1.35 -12.26 -17.45
CA LEU A 76 2.23 -13.43 -17.33
C LEU A 76 3.70 -13.05 -17.11
N GLY A 77 4.16 -11.93 -17.69
CA GLY A 77 5.51 -11.39 -17.51
C GLY A 77 5.79 -10.93 -16.08
N VAL A 78 4.81 -10.28 -15.44
CA VAL A 78 4.89 -9.86 -14.03
C VAL A 78 5.06 -11.07 -13.13
N ARG A 79 4.28 -12.14 -13.36
CA ARG A 79 4.34 -13.37 -12.56
C ARG A 79 5.70 -14.05 -12.61
N ALA A 80 6.23 -14.29 -13.81
CA ALA A 80 7.51 -14.96 -13.94
C ALA A 80 8.65 -14.09 -13.37
N GLY A 81 8.59 -12.77 -13.61
CA GLY A 81 9.61 -11.82 -13.16
C GLY A 81 9.65 -11.73 -11.65
N SER A 82 8.48 -11.64 -11.03
CA SER A 82 8.38 -11.53 -9.59
C SER A 82 8.79 -12.81 -8.86
N TYR A 83 8.36 -13.99 -9.32
CA TYR A 83 8.82 -15.26 -8.73
C TYR A 83 10.33 -15.44 -8.84
N TYR A 84 10.92 -15.10 -9.98
CA TYR A 84 12.37 -15.18 -10.14
C TYR A 84 13.09 -14.26 -9.16
N LEU A 85 12.66 -13.00 -9.01
CA LEU A 85 13.33 -12.05 -8.12
C LEU A 85 13.15 -12.41 -6.65
N MET A 86 11.96 -12.89 -6.27
CA MET A 86 11.71 -13.43 -4.94
C MET A 86 12.62 -14.61 -4.65
N ASP A 87 12.83 -15.51 -5.61
CA ASP A 87 13.71 -16.66 -5.42
C ASP A 87 15.20 -16.27 -5.42
N LEU A 88 15.62 -15.39 -6.34
CA LEU A 88 17.01 -14.95 -6.48
C LEU A 88 17.48 -14.18 -5.24
N PHE A 89 16.65 -13.24 -4.77
CA PHE A 89 17.01 -12.34 -3.67
C PHE A 89 16.41 -12.77 -2.32
N LYS A 90 15.68 -13.88 -2.28
CA LYS A 90 14.95 -14.36 -1.09
C LYS A 90 14.05 -13.28 -0.48
N LEU A 91 13.36 -12.53 -1.35
CA LEU A 91 12.49 -11.41 -0.99
C LEU A 91 11.04 -11.84 -0.83
N GLU A 92 10.33 -11.18 0.08
CA GLU A 92 8.89 -11.26 0.25
C GLU A 92 8.25 -9.97 -0.27
N MET A 93 7.29 -10.09 -1.20
CA MET A 93 6.51 -8.94 -1.67
C MET A 93 5.51 -8.53 -0.60
N ARG A 94 5.69 -7.33 -0.04
CA ARG A 94 4.89 -6.83 1.09
C ARG A 94 3.91 -5.73 0.69
N GLU A 95 4.23 -4.97 -0.35
CA GLU A 95 3.55 -3.72 -0.67
C GLU A 95 2.96 -3.77 -2.08
N GLY A 96 1.72 -3.29 -2.21
CA GLY A 96 1.02 -3.15 -3.48
C GLY A 96 0.50 -1.73 -3.67
N TRP A 97 0.87 -1.10 -4.78
CA TRP A 97 0.38 0.23 -5.17
C TRP A 97 -0.43 0.11 -6.46
N LEU A 98 -1.70 0.52 -6.41
CA LEU A 98 -2.60 0.54 -7.55
C LEU A 98 -3.04 1.97 -7.84
N HIS A 99 -2.53 2.52 -8.94
CA HIS A 99 -2.99 3.80 -9.50
C HIS A 99 -4.12 3.51 -10.49
N ALA A 100 -5.38 3.60 -10.01
CA ALA A 100 -6.56 3.19 -10.76
C ALA A 100 -6.69 3.90 -12.11
N ASP A 101 -6.40 5.20 -12.17
CA ASP A 101 -6.51 5.98 -13.42
C ASP A 101 -5.52 5.55 -14.52
N GLN A 102 -4.47 4.78 -14.16
CA GLN A 102 -3.39 4.39 -15.06
C GLN A 102 -3.53 2.95 -15.58
N VAL A 103 -4.55 2.20 -15.13
CA VAL A 103 -4.76 0.81 -15.51
C VAL A 103 -6.00 0.65 -16.36
N SER A 104 -5.91 -0.18 -17.40
CA SER A 104 -7.09 -0.55 -18.20
C SER A 104 -7.95 -1.55 -17.42
N PHE A 105 -9.16 -1.13 -17.10
CA PHE A 105 -10.22 -1.87 -16.41
C PHE A 105 -10.73 -3.04 -17.27
N ALA A 106 -10.44 -4.27 -16.85
CA ALA A 106 -10.74 -5.50 -17.60
C ALA A 106 -10.83 -6.74 -16.71
N ARG A 107 -11.17 -6.59 -15.43
CA ARG A 107 -11.23 -7.66 -14.41
C ARG A 107 -9.93 -8.45 -14.32
N ARG A 108 -8.82 -7.71 -14.32
CA ARG A 108 -7.47 -8.31 -14.27
C ARG A 108 -7.01 -8.43 -12.82
N PRO A 109 -6.22 -9.45 -12.49
CA PRO A 109 -5.65 -9.58 -11.16
C PRO A 109 -4.50 -8.59 -10.99
N TYR A 110 -4.85 -7.40 -10.48
CA TYR A 110 -3.95 -6.23 -10.37
C TYR A 110 -2.68 -6.51 -9.56
N PHE A 111 -2.76 -7.37 -8.55
CA PHE A 111 -1.63 -7.80 -7.74
C PHE A 111 -1.21 -9.25 -8.00
N TYR A 112 -1.58 -9.84 -9.14
CA TYR A 112 -1.20 -11.21 -9.45
C TYR A 112 0.33 -11.42 -9.46
N PRO A 113 0.84 -12.55 -8.93
CA PRO A 113 0.15 -13.68 -8.31
C PRO A 113 -0.11 -13.53 -6.81
N PHE A 114 0.10 -12.34 -6.24
CA PHE A 114 0.02 -12.06 -4.81
C PHE A 114 -1.43 -11.95 -4.34
N LYS A 115 -1.91 -13.00 -3.68
CA LYS A 115 -3.22 -13.00 -3.03
C LYS A 115 -3.22 -12.32 -1.67
N LYS A 116 -2.05 -12.18 -1.06
CA LYS A 116 -1.87 -11.57 0.26
C LYS A 116 -0.68 -10.63 0.21
N LEU A 117 -0.88 -9.40 0.66
CA LEU A 117 0.15 -8.39 0.83
C LEU A 117 0.04 -7.82 2.25
N ARG A 118 1.13 -7.26 2.76
CA ARG A 118 1.12 -6.56 4.04
C ARG A 118 0.36 -5.25 3.89
N ASP A 119 0.75 -4.45 2.91
CA ASP A 119 0.21 -3.12 2.68
C ASP A 119 -0.31 -2.98 1.24
N ILE A 120 -1.49 -2.39 1.09
CA ILE A 120 -2.10 -2.10 -0.20
C ILE A 120 -2.60 -0.65 -0.20
N TRP A 121 -2.14 0.11 -1.19
CA TRP A 121 -2.62 1.46 -1.47
C TRP A 121 -3.29 1.50 -2.84
N ILE A 122 -4.52 1.99 -2.87
CA ILE A 122 -5.28 2.22 -4.09
C ILE A 122 -5.58 3.70 -4.18
N THR A 123 -5.17 4.33 -5.26
CA THR A 123 -5.33 5.77 -5.48
C THR A 123 -5.87 6.04 -6.86
N GLY A 124 -6.74 7.04 -7.00
CA GLY A 124 -7.24 7.50 -8.28
C GLY A 124 -8.13 8.72 -8.12
N GLU A 125 -8.20 9.51 -9.18
CA GLU A 125 -9.06 10.68 -9.34
C GLU A 125 -10.38 10.34 -10.03
N GLN A 126 -10.44 9.24 -10.77
CA GLN A 126 -11.67 8.75 -11.40
C GLN A 126 -12.27 7.56 -10.63
N PRO A 127 -13.60 7.37 -10.69
CA PRO A 127 -14.23 6.18 -10.12
C PRO A 127 -13.72 4.91 -10.79
N MET A 128 -13.40 3.91 -9.97
CA MET A 128 -13.11 2.56 -10.47
C MET A 128 -14.41 1.88 -10.89
N ASP A 129 -14.36 1.08 -11.97
CA ASP A 129 -15.48 0.23 -12.36
C ASP A 129 -15.88 -0.73 -11.22
N HIS A 130 -17.19 -0.98 -11.10
CA HIS A 130 -17.72 -1.79 -10.01
C HIS A 130 -17.15 -3.21 -10.01
N ASP A 131 -17.10 -3.85 -11.18
CA ASP A 131 -16.67 -5.24 -11.28
C ASP A 131 -15.16 -5.37 -11.07
N ASP A 132 -14.39 -4.35 -11.43
CA ASP A 132 -12.95 -4.30 -11.18
C ASP A 132 -12.62 -4.15 -9.69
N PHE A 133 -13.30 -3.24 -8.99
CA PHE A 133 -13.12 -3.10 -7.54
C PHE A 133 -13.54 -4.40 -6.84
N LYS A 134 -14.67 -4.98 -7.25
CA LYS A 134 -15.15 -6.27 -6.74
C LYS A 134 -14.12 -7.37 -6.92
N TYR A 135 -13.61 -7.52 -8.15
CA TYR A 135 -12.61 -8.52 -8.47
C TYR A 135 -11.34 -8.33 -7.62
N PHE A 136 -10.90 -7.09 -7.42
CA PHE A 136 -9.75 -6.78 -6.57
C PHE A 136 -9.95 -7.27 -5.13
N VAL A 137 -11.04 -6.86 -4.46
CA VAL A 137 -11.28 -7.18 -3.05
C VAL A 137 -11.54 -8.67 -2.81
N GLU A 138 -12.03 -9.40 -3.82
CA GLU A 138 -12.24 -10.86 -3.75
C GLU A 138 -10.93 -11.66 -3.94
N ASN A 139 -9.93 -11.09 -4.61
CA ASN A 139 -8.73 -11.82 -5.02
C ASN A 139 -7.44 -11.39 -4.30
N THR A 140 -7.46 -10.27 -3.58
CA THR A 140 -6.29 -9.75 -2.86
C THR A 140 -6.67 -9.29 -1.45
N VAL A 141 -5.90 -9.71 -0.47
CA VAL A 141 -6.08 -9.36 0.95
C VAL A 141 -4.88 -8.57 1.46
N ALA A 142 -5.14 -7.44 2.11
CA ALA A 142 -4.14 -6.73 2.91
C ALA A 142 -4.17 -7.25 4.36
N SER A 143 -3.03 -7.61 4.93
CA SER A 143 -2.96 -8.09 6.31
C SER A 143 -2.68 -6.98 7.33
N TYR A 144 -2.08 -5.87 6.91
CA TYR A 144 -1.70 -4.79 7.80
C TYR A 144 -2.38 -3.49 7.39
N ASN A 145 -2.15 -2.97 6.19
CA ASN A 145 -2.75 -1.70 5.75
C ASN A 145 -3.52 -1.84 4.44
N LEU A 146 -4.78 -1.39 4.45
CA LEU A 146 -5.59 -1.18 3.25
C LEU A 146 -6.02 0.28 3.18
N SER A 147 -5.43 1.02 2.25
CA SER A 147 -5.75 2.43 2.01
C SER A 147 -6.41 2.61 0.64
N ILE A 148 -7.66 3.04 0.63
CA ILE A 148 -8.47 3.28 -0.56
C ILE A 148 -8.73 4.78 -0.67
N LYS A 149 -8.11 5.42 -1.66
CA LYS A 149 -8.30 6.83 -2.04
C LYS A 149 -8.88 6.88 -3.46
N LEU A 150 -10.10 6.35 -3.60
CA LEU A 150 -10.86 6.35 -4.85
C LEU A 150 -12.21 7.04 -4.63
N PRO A 151 -12.67 7.89 -5.57
CA PRO A 151 -14.07 8.26 -5.59
C PRO A 151 -14.91 7.05 -6.01
N PHE A 152 -16.15 7.00 -5.56
CA PHE A 152 -17.13 6.01 -5.97
C PHE A 152 -18.34 6.74 -6.54
N ASP A 153 -19.02 6.11 -7.52
CA ASP A 153 -20.32 6.60 -7.97
C ASP A 153 -21.27 6.67 -6.76
N PRO A 154 -22.07 7.74 -6.55
CA PRO A 154 -23.00 7.83 -5.41
C PRO A 154 -24.04 6.69 -5.31
N LYS A 155 -24.28 5.98 -6.41
CA LYS A 155 -25.14 4.79 -6.49
C LYS A 155 -24.38 3.49 -6.27
N PHE A 156 -23.05 3.55 -6.12
CA PHE A 156 -22.22 2.38 -5.86
C PHE A 156 -22.69 1.71 -4.56
N LYS A 157 -22.84 0.40 -4.65
CA LYS A 157 -23.21 -0.45 -3.53
C LYS A 157 -22.33 -1.67 -3.57
N PHE A 158 -22.04 -2.19 -2.39
CA PHE A 158 -21.30 -3.42 -2.24
C PHE A 158 -22.06 -4.26 -1.22
N ASP A 159 -22.24 -5.55 -1.49
CA ASP A 159 -23.04 -6.41 -0.62
C ASP A 159 -22.24 -6.95 0.56
N THR A 160 -20.97 -7.28 0.30
CA THR A 160 -20.06 -7.87 1.28
C THR A 160 -18.66 -7.35 1.08
N PHE A 161 -18.09 -6.67 2.09
CA PHE A 161 -16.70 -6.28 2.11
C PHE A 161 -16.04 -6.88 3.34
N LYS A 162 -15.10 -7.81 3.13
CA LYS A 162 -14.33 -8.40 4.22
C LYS A 162 -12.98 -7.70 4.29
N ASN A 163 -12.64 -7.24 5.48
CA ASN A 163 -11.36 -6.62 5.75
C ASN A 163 -10.70 -7.29 6.96
N ASP A 164 -9.54 -7.89 6.73
CA ASP A 164 -8.75 -8.53 7.78
C ASP A 164 -7.50 -7.71 8.15
N SER A 165 -7.33 -6.52 7.55
CA SER A 165 -6.20 -5.64 7.81
C SER A 165 -6.24 -5.06 9.23
N ASP A 166 -5.09 -4.69 9.78
CA ASP A 166 -5.03 -3.94 11.04
C ASP A 166 -5.50 -2.48 10.84
N TYR A 167 -5.26 -1.93 9.66
CA TYR A 167 -5.47 -0.52 9.28
C TYR A 167 -6.35 -0.45 8.04
N LEU A 168 -7.52 0.18 8.16
CA LEU A 168 -8.40 0.46 7.04
C LEU A 168 -8.64 1.96 6.92
N VAL A 169 -8.33 2.49 5.74
CA VAL A 169 -8.56 3.89 5.41
C VAL A 169 -9.34 3.99 4.10
N ILE A 170 -10.46 4.69 4.13
CA ILE A 170 -11.23 5.06 2.93
C ILE A 170 -11.35 6.59 2.92
N LYS A 171 -10.51 7.26 2.12
CA LYS A 171 -10.29 8.72 2.23
C LYS A 171 -11.27 9.60 1.46
N LYS A 172 -11.82 9.12 0.35
CA LYS A 172 -12.65 9.94 -0.54
C LYS A 172 -14.13 9.77 -0.22
N ASP A 173 -14.66 8.55 -0.34
CA ASP A 173 -16.05 8.29 -0.04
C ASP A 173 -16.29 6.81 0.31
N ALA A 174 -16.90 6.58 1.48
CA ALA A 174 -17.22 5.30 2.07
C ALA A 174 -18.74 5.10 2.23
N HIS A 175 -19.58 5.84 1.48
CA HIS A 175 -21.04 5.75 1.57
C HIS A 175 -21.61 4.33 1.34
N TRP A 176 -20.84 3.46 0.68
CA TRP A 176 -21.19 2.08 0.36
C TRP A 176 -20.90 1.11 1.50
N ILE A 177 -20.17 1.53 2.53
CA ILE A 177 -20.00 0.75 3.76
C ILE A 177 -21.34 0.71 4.50
N THR A 178 -21.92 -0.48 4.59
CA THR A 178 -23.17 -0.70 5.33
C THR A 178 -22.89 -0.90 6.82
N SER A 179 -23.89 -0.68 7.68
CA SER A 179 -23.79 -0.99 9.11
C SER A 179 -23.36 -2.44 9.34
N LYS A 180 -23.87 -3.40 8.56
CA LYS A 180 -23.48 -4.81 8.65
C LYS A 180 -21.98 -5.03 8.40
N MET A 181 -21.41 -4.35 7.40
CA MET A 181 -19.97 -4.42 7.12
C MET A 181 -19.16 -3.77 8.23
N PHE A 182 -19.56 -2.57 8.65
CA PHE A 182 -18.91 -1.84 9.74
C PHE A 182 -18.88 -2.67 11.03
N HIS A 183 -19.98 -3.35 11.35
CA HIS A 183 -20.07 -4.28 12.48
C HIS A 183 -19.25 -5.56 12.31
N SER A 184 -18.71 -5.85 11.13
CA SER A 184 -17.77 -6.95 10.94
C SER A 184 -16.31 -6.54 11.12
N PHE A 185 -16.01 -5.23 11.12
CA PHE A 185 -14.65 -4.74 11.26
C PHE A 185 -14.14 -4.90 12.68
N ASP A 186 -12.82 -5.10 12.79
CA ASP A 186 -12.08 -5.26 14.04
C ASP A 186 -10.71 -4.54 13.98
N ASN A 187 -10.58 -3.55 13.10
CA ASN A 187 -9.35 -2.79 12.87
C ASN A 187 -8.81 -2.09 14.14
N ALA A 188 -7.48 -2.03 14.27
CA ALA A 188 -6.80 -1.16 15.25
C ALA A 188 -6.87 0.32 14.85
N TYR A 189 -6.98 0.58 13.54
CA TYR A 189 -7.25 1.90 13.01
C TYR A 189 -8.26 1.84 11.88
N LEU A 190 -9.29 2.66 12.00
CA LEU A 190 -10.36 2.76 11.03
C LEU A 190 -10.59 4.24 10.73
N GLN A 191 -10.43 4.64 9.48
CA GLN A 191 -10.77 5.97 9.01
C GLN A 191 -11.67 5.87 7.79
N LEU A 192 -12.90 6.37 7.92
CA LEU A 192 -13.91 6.36 6.86
C LEU A 192 -14.40 7.78 6.62
N PHE A 193 -14.20 8.31 5.42
CA PHE A 193 -14.79 9.58 4.97
C PHE A 193 -15.98 9.32 4.05
N GLY A 194 -16.97 10.21 4.02
CA GLY A 194 -18.22 10.02 3.27
C GLY A 194 -19.10 8.89 3.81
N CYS A 195 -18.84 8.37 5.01
CA CYS A 195 -19.61 7.24 5.55
C CYS A 195 -20.98 7.68 6.08
N LYS A 196 -21.93 6.74 6.08
CA LYS A 196 -23.32 6.94 6.57
C LYS A 196 -23.57 6.24 7.91
N MET A 197 -22.53 6.05 8.72
CA MET A 197 -22.66 5.38 10.02
C MET A 197 -23.48 6.22 10.98
N THR A 198 -24.44 5.58 11.64
CA THR A 198 -25.22 6.24 12.70
C THR A 198 -24.43 6.29 13.99
N VAL A 199 -24.87 7.13 14.94
CA VAL A 199 -24.30 7.16 16.29
C VAL A 199 -24.39 5.78 16.96
N VAL A 200 -25.48 5.04 16.73
CA VAL A 200 -25.66 3.68 17.24
C VAL A 200 -24.62 2.73 16.64
N ASP A 201 -24.31 2.85 15.36
CA ASP A 201 -23.29 2.02 14.72
C ASP A 201 -21.92 2.24 15.38
N CYS A 202 -21.52 3.51 15.54
CA CYS A 202 -20.26 3.89 16.18
C CYS A 202 -20.18 3.38 17.63
N GLN A 203 -21.25 3.55 18.42
CA GLN A 203 -21.33 3.07 19.80
C GLN A 203 -21.16 1.56 19.89
N LEU A 204 -21.79 0.79 19.01
CA LEU A 204 -21.68 -0.66 18.98
C LEU A 204 -20.26 -1.12 18.60
N PHE A 205 -19.62 -0.47 17.63
CA PHE A 205 -18.23 -0.76 17.26
C PHE A 205 -17.28 -0.49 18.43
N ILE A 206 -17.39 0.68 19.07
CA ILE A 206 -16.56 1.08 20.20
C ILE A 206 -16.77 0.15 21.39
N SER A 207 -18.03 -0.16 21.73
CA SER A 207 -18.37 -1.06 22.83
C SER A 207 -17.81 -2.47 22.58
N ARG A 208 -17.90 -2.98 21.36
CA ARG A 208 -17.29 -4.27 21.00
C ARG A 208 -15.78 -4.27 21.20
N TRP A 209 -15.07 -3.25 20.73
CA TRP A 209 -13.63 -3.16 20.94
C TRP A 209 -13.28 -3.09 22.43
N PHE A 210 -14.02 -2.27 23.19
CA PHE A 210 -13.81 -2.05 24.62
C PHE A 210 -13.96 -3.32 25.46
N HIS A 211 -14.84 -4.23 25.05
CA HIS A 211 -15.06 -5.52 25.73
C HIS A 211 -14.30 -6.69 25.07
N SER A 212 -13.51 -6.43 24.02
CA SER A 212 -12.70 -7.45 23.34
C SER A 212 -11.30 -7.58 23.95
N ASN A 213 -10.57 -8.61 23.53
CA ASN A 213 -9.14 -8.80 23.78
C ASN A 213 -8.31 -8.43 22.53
N ASN A 214 -8.83 -7.58 21.64
CA ASN A 214 -8.16 -7.22 20.40
C ASN A 214 -6.88 -6.41 20.68
N THR A 215 -5.73 -6.92 20.22
CA THR A 215 -4.40 -6.30 20.35
C THR A 215 -3.71 -6.12 18.99
N ARG A 216 -4.49 -5.86 17.93
CA ARG A 216 -3.95 -5.65 16.58
C ARG A 216 -2.89 -4.54 16.59
N LYS A 217 -1.79 -4.77 15.87
CA LYS A 217 -0.48 -4.15 16.14
C LYS A 217 -0.43 -2.67 15.75
N ARG A 218 0.53 -1.94 16.35
CA ARG A 218 0.93 -0.54 16.09
C ARG A 218 1.07 -0.17 14.61
N PHE A 219 0.75 1.08 14.28
CA PHE A 219 1.07 1.77 13.01
C PHE A 219 1.56 3.17 13.29
N ASN A 220 2.55 3.56 12.49
CA ASN A 220 3.19 4.86 12.59
C ASN A 220 2.57 5.80 11.57
N GLN A 221 1.33 6.23 11.80
CA GLN A 221 0.75 7.33 11.04
C GLN A 221 0.28 8.43 11.98
N TYR A 222 0.66 9.65 11.63
CA TYR A 222 0.25 10.86 12.33
C TYR A 222 -1.21 11.14 12.01
N ILE A 223 -2.00 11.23 13.07
CA ILE A 223 -3.37 11.68 13.02
C ILE A 223 -3.47 12.83 14.01
N ASP A 224 -4.04 13.93 13.55
CA ASP A 224 -4.42 15.00 14.45
C ASP A 224 -5.67 14.55 15.22
N CYS A 225 -5.46 14.22 16.49
CA CYS A 225 -6.48 13.76 17.41
C CYS A 225 -6.88 14.85 18.42
N THR A 226 -6.55 16.12 18.16
CA THR A 226 -6.74 17.21 19.13
C THR A 226 -8.18 17.33 19.64
N ASP A 227 -9.16 17.12 18.76
CA ASP A 227 -10.59 17.18 19.10
C ASP A 227 -11.22 15.80 19.39
N GLY A 228 -10.39 14.77 19.59
CA GLY A 228 -10.83 13.39 19.79
C GLY A 228 -11.25 13.08 21.23
N PHE A 229 -12.07 12.03 21.35
CA PHE A 229 -12.50 11.48 22.63
C PHE A 229 -11.68 10.23 22.95
N ASP A 230 -11.06 10.23 24.12
CA ASP A 230 -10.22 9.12 24.57
C ASP A 230 -11.01 8.14 25.44
N ILE A 231 -10.78 6.83 25.20
CA ILE A 231 -11.25 5.75 26.06
C ILE A 231 -10.10 4.81 26.41
N ILE A 232 -10.04 4.37 27.67
CA ILE A 232 -9.04 3.44 28.15
C ILE A 232 -9.72 2.13 28.51
N ARG A 233 -9.34 1.05 27.83
CA ARG A 233 -9.81 -0.30 28.14
C ARG A 233 -9.13 -0.83 29.41
N SER A 234 -9.71 -1.83 30.05
CA SER A 234 -9.24 -2.41 31.31
C SER A 234 -7.80 -2.96 31.27
N ASP A 235 -7.28 -3.31 30.09
CA ASP A 235 -5.91 -3.76 29.87
C ASP A 235 -4.91 -2.61 29.64
N GLY A 236 -5.38 -1.36 29.69
CA GLY A 236 -4.56 -0.16 29.53
C GLY A 236 -4.39 0.32 28.08
N LEU A 237 -4.97 -0.35 27.08
CA LEU A 237 -4.99 0.19 25.73
C LEU A 237 -5.86 1.44 25.66
N LEU A 238 -5.32 2.49 25.03
CA LEU A 238 -6.00 3.75 24.79
C LEU A 238 -6.51 3.76 23.35
N ALA A 239 -7.76 4.14 23.15
CA ALA A 239 -8.27 4.48 21.83
C ALA A 239 -8.77 5.92 21.79
N THR A 240 -8.45 6.62 20.71
CA THR A 240 -9.03 7.93 20.40
C THR A 240 -10.06 7.79 19.29
N ILE A 241 -11.22 8.40 19.50
CA ILE A 241 -12.35 8.41 18.59
C ILE A 241 -12.57 9.83 18.10
N LEU A 242 -12.78 9.99 16.80
CA LEU A 242 -13.26 11.25 16.24
C LEU A 242 -14.48 10.97 15.36
N ILE A 243 -15.54 11.76 15.52
CA ILE A 243 -16.80 11.58 14.82
C ILE A 243 -17.23 12.92 14.25
N GLY A 244 -17.52 12.96 12.96
CA GLY A 244 -18.17 14.09 12.31
C GLY A 244 -19.37 13.64 11.49
N PRO A 245 -20.09 14.58 10.85
CA PRO A 245 -21.34 14.30 10.12
C PRO A 245 -21.20 13.24 9.01
N PHE A 246 -20.01 13.15 8.39
CA PHE A 246 -19.75 12.26 7.27
C PHE A 246 -18.42 11.51 7.42
N TRP A 247 -17.87 11.43 8.62
CA TRP A 247 -16.59 10.76 8.80
C TRP A 247 -16.46 10.17 10.20
N PHE A 248 -15.71 9.07 10.27
CA PHE A 248 -15.44 8.33 11.49
C PHE A 248 -13.96 7.95 11.53
N VAL A 249 -13.30 8.26 12.65
CA VAL A 249 -11.94 7.81 12.94
C VAL A 249 -11.92 7.09 14.28
N PHE A 250 -11.31 5.92 14.30
CA PHE A 250 -11.01 5.15 15.49
C PHE A 250 -9.55 4.74 15.46
N HIS A 251 -8.79 5.02 16.51
CA HIS A 251 -7.36 4.76 16.56
C HIS A 251 -6.94 4.19 17.91
N VAL A 252 -6.33 3.00 17.92
CA VAL A 252 -5.78 2.36 19.13
C VAL A 252 -4.28 2.66 19.26
N TRP A 253 -3.93 3.37 20.32
CA TRP A 253 -2.55 3.71 20.66
C TRP A 253 -1.87 2.54 21.37
N HIS A 254 -0.80 2.05 20.75
CA HIS A 254 0.10 1.06 21.36
C HIS A 254 1.30 1.72 22.04
N ASP A 255 1.70 2.90 21.56
CA ASP A 255 2.69 3.77 22.19
C ASP A 255 2.08 5.16 22.35
N ARG A 256 1.89 5.56 23.60
CA ARG A 256 1.42 6.91 23.93
C ARG A 256 2.62 7.83 23.68
N PHE A 257 2.56 8.69 22.67
CA PHE A 257 3.61 9.65 22.29
C PHE A 257 4.88 9.02 21.66
N PRO A 258 4.81 8.52 20.41
CA PRO A 258 6.02 8.11 19.70
C PRO A 258 6.95 9.32 19.50
N ASP A 259 8.25 9.16 19.81
CA ASP A 259 9.26 10.20 19.63
C ASP A 259 9.21 10.78 18.21
N LEU A 260 9.09 12.11 18.13
CA LEU A 260 8.95 12.86 16.87
C LEU A 260 10.27 12.98 16.08
N ALA A 261 11.36 12.45 16.61
CA ALA A 261 12.69 12.52 16.02
C ALA A 261 12.82 11.56 14.84
N GLY A 262 12.29 11.95 13.67
CA GLY A 262 12.59 11.26 12.41
C GLY A 262 11.47 11.17 11.38
N HIS A 263 10.29 11.74 11.63
CA HIS A 263 9.14 11.51 10.76
C HIS A 263 8.64 12.76 10.03
N THR A 264 8.53 12.65 8.71
CA THR A 264 7.98 13.68 7.82
C THR A 264 6.47 13.84 8.02
N LYS A 265 6.02 15.08 8.24
CA LYS A 265 4.60 15.45 8.22
C LYS A 265 4.05 15.25 6.81
N TYR A 266 3.08 14.36 6.64
CA TYR A 266 2.25 14.31 5.43
C TYR A 266 0.90 14.94 5.76
N LEU A 267 0.76 16.21 5.38
CA LEU A 267 -0.54 16.89 5.26
C LEU A 267 -1.24 16.42 3.98
#